data_AF-A0A834FH95-F1
#
_entry.id   AF-A0A834FH95-F1
#
_cell.length_a   1.000
_cell.length_b   1.000
_cell.length_c   1.000
_cell.angle_alpha   90.00
_cell.angle_beta   90.00
_cell.angle_gamma   90.00
#
_symmetry.space_group_name_H-M   'P 1'
#
loop_
_entity.id
_entity.type
_entity.pdbx_description
1 polymer ?
#
loop_
_entity_poly.entity_id
_entity_poly.type
_entity_poly.pdbx_seq_one_letter_code
_entity_poly.pdbx_strand_id
1 'polypeptide(L)'
;MTQQLVVYLCVCSKVLAVKVAQCFHQVWLLSSLHPQLIHTCEQVILGSTAVLCAVVRLLTSWPLLDQLVHFLLKTPSLMPLVLQRCDHISDQISMMSLCLVEELLQKPHRDILDVLVLSFLQSRSYLLAGQEERPVESSQSSEDSQDLEEDPFFSDSFSDTQLLPPPLPHPPAGLGSTADIVNSFLCLVPVQVRSSQLLQEGGYESYVHDAHTLVTQCQTLSLSWHWPQGLPCPSEEEAHFLEGPLLKVLLDRLGRVLEQPYELNLQLTAVLSRLSAYSHPLLQEYLLDPYIPLSPCSRSLFSVLIRVMGELMQRIQQIPDLPDRLLNTRRDLLGMSHNNGQEHLTLLKGIIVLEEFCKELAAIAFVKLPMEKDLPGSPGSGLDPPHGDAFPDTP
;
A
#
# COMPACT_ATOMS: atom_id res chain seq x y z
N MET A 1 43.94 -31.14 -6.55
CA MET A 1 44.53 -29.87 -6.05
C MET A 1 43.60 -28.68 -6.29
N THR A 2 43.00 -28.53 -7.49
CA THR A 2 42.06 -27.45 -7.83
C THR A 2 40.75 -27.44 -7.02
N GLN A 3 40.10 -28.58 -6.79
CA GLN A 3 38.90 -28.65 -5.94
C GLN A 3 39.15 -28.23 -4.49
N GLN A 4 40.31 -28.60 -3.94
CA GLN A 4 40.68 -28.30 -2.55
C GLN A 4 41.02 -26.81 -2.37
N LEU A 5 41.63 -26.19 -3.39
CA LEU A 5 41.87 -24.75 -3.45
C LEU A 5 40.55 -23.96 -3.56
N VAL A 6 39.58 -24.44 -4.35
CA VAL A 6 38.24 -23.82 -4.47
C VAL A 6 37.48 -23.90 -3.15
N VAL A 7 37.52 -25.04 -2.47
CA VAL A 7 36.91 -25.20 -1.13
C VAL A 7 37.58 -24.25 -0.13
N TYR A 8 38.91 -24.16 -0.13
CA TYR A 8 39.65 -23.28 0.78
C TYR A 8 39.35 -21.79 0.51
N LEU A 9 39.34 -21.36 -0.76
CA LEU A 9 38.95 -20.00 -1.15
C LEU A 9 37.52 -19.66 -0.77
N CYS A 10 36.58 -20.61 -0.93
CA CYS A 10 35.19 -20.46 -0.51
C CYS A 10 35.08 -20.29 1.02
N VAL A 11 35.82 -21.09 1.80
CA VAL A 11 35.86 -20.98 3.27
C VAL A 11 36.50 -19.65 3.71
N CYS A 12 37.64 -19.25 3.14
CA CYS A 12 38.29 -17.98 3.46
C CYS A 12 37.39 -16.78 3.14
N SER A 13 36.70 -16.80 2.00
CA SER A 13 35.74 -15.77 1.61
C SER A 13 34.58 -15.65 2.61
N LYS A 14 34.02 -16.77 3.06
CA LYS A 14 32.97 -16.79 4.10
C LYS A 14 33.46 -16.23 5.43
N VAL A 15 34.65 -16.63 5.89
CA VAL A 15 35.22 -16.13 7.16
C VAL A 15 35.48 -14.62 7.10
N LEU A 16 36.02 -14.12 5.98
CA LEU A 16 36.23 -12.70 5.76
C LEU A 16 34.89 -11.94 5.76
N ALA A 17 33.89 -12.44 5.05
CA ALA A 17 32.55 -11.83 5.01
C ALA A 17 31.94 -11.70 6.41
N VAL A 18 32.03 -12.75 7.23
CA VAL A 18 31.56 -12.72 8.63
C VAL A 18 32.32 -11.69 9.45
N LYS A 19 33.65 -11.64 9.33
CA LYS A 19 34.47 -10.66 10.06
C LYS A 19 34.17 -9.21 9.65
N VAL A 20 33.98 -8.96 8.35
CA VAL A 20 33.59 -7.64 7.83
C VAL A 20 32.19 -7.28 8.33
N ALA A 21 31.24 -8.21 8.33
CA ALA A 21 29.89 -7.96 8.83
C ALA A 21 29.87 -7.66 10.33
N GLN A 22 30.65 -8.37 11.13
CA GLN A 22 30.83 -8.08 12.55
C GLN A 22 31.45 -6.70 12.79
N CYS A 23 32.49 -6.35 12.03
CA CYS A 23 33.15 -5.05 12.13
C CYS A 23 32.20 -3.91 11.72
N PHE A 24 31.47 -4.09 10.62
CA PHE A 24 30.44 -3.17 10.15
C PHE A 24 29.38 -2.92 11.23
N HIS A 25 28.88 -3.99 11.87
CA HIS A 25 27.89 -3.86 12.92
C HIS A 25 28.44 -3.16 14.17
N GLN A 26 29.59 -3.60 14.70
CA GLN A 26 30.11 -3.08 15.97
C GLN A 26 30.69 -1.66 15.83
N VAL A 27 31.52 -1.43 14.82
CA VAL A 27 32.27 -0.17 14.67
C VAL A 27 31.42 0.90 14.00
N TRP A 28 30.70 0.54 12.94
CA TRP A 28 29.95 1.54 12.18
C TRP A 28 28.52 1.68 12.69
N LEU A 29 27.71 0.61 12.70
CA LEU A 29 26.29 0.71 13.11
C LEU A 29 26.15 1.14 14.58
N LEU A 30 26.75 0.40 15.51
CA LEU A 30 26.58 0.67 16.95
C LEU A 30 27.42 1.83 17.46
N SER A 31 28.72 1.88 17.13
CA SER A 31 29.61 2.89 17.73
C SER A 31 29.53 4.26 17.05
N SER A 32 29.25 4.31 15.74
CA SER A 32 29.30 5.55 14.96
C SER A 32 27.92 6.07 14.58
N LEU A 33 27.09 5.23 13.98
CA LEU A 33 25.80 5.64 13.39
C LEU A 33 24.70 5.77 14.43
N HIS A 34 24.55 4.80 15.34
CA HIS A 34 23.50 4.78 16.35
C HIS A 34 23.44 6.08 17.19
N PRO A 35 24.55 6.60 17.76
CA PRO A 35 24.52 7.85 18.54
C PRO A 35 24.05 9.06 17.71
N GLN A 36 24.34 9.08 16.42
CA GLN A 36 23.92 10.15 15.51
C GLN A 36 22.44 10.02 15.15
N LEU A 37 21.95 8.80 14.93
CA LEU A 37 20.54 8.55 14.65
C LEU A 37 19.64 8.91 15.82
N ILE A 38 20.07 8.74 17.08
CA ILE A 38 19.26 9.14 18.24
C ILE A 38 19.46 10.60 18.66
N HIS A 39 20.31 11.35 17.94
CA HIS A 39 20.56 12.75 18.25
C HIS A 39 19.31 13.61 17.97
N THR A 40 19.20 14.74 18.66
CA THR A 40 18.10 15.72 18.51
C THR A 40 18.44 16.90 17.60
N CYS A 41 19.66 16.97 17.06
CA CYS A 41 20.11 18.09 16.24
C CYS A 41 19.69 17.82 14.79
N GLU A 42 18.91 18.72 14.19
CA GLU A 42 18.34 18.56 12.85
C GLU A 42 19.41 18.22 11.79
N GLN A 43 20.54 18.92 11.79
CA GLN A 43 21.62 18.65 10.83
C GLN A 43 22.22 17.25 11.01
N VAL A 44 22.37 16.79 12.25
CA VAL A 44 22.89 15.44 12.55
C VAL A 44 21.87 14.38 12.15
N ILE A 45 20.59 14.61 12.41
CA ILE A 45 19.50 13.72 12.01
C ILE A 45 19.50 13.58 10.48
N LEU A 46 19.48 14.69 9.76
CA LEU A 46 19.46 14.70 8.29
C LEU A 46 20.71 14.02 7.71
N GLY A 47 21.89 14.39 8.20
CA GLY A 47 23.16 13.81 7.73
C GLY A 47 23.24 12.31 7.98
N SER A 48 22.94 11.86 9.20
CA SER A 48 22.98 10.43 9.55
C SER A 48 21.91 9.61 8.83
N THR A 49 20.70 10.14 8.68
CA THR A 49 19.61 9.47 7.95
C THR A 49 19.92 9.40 6.45
N ALA A 50 20.50 10.45 5.86
CA ALA A 50 20.93 10.45 4.46
C ALA A 50 22.06 9.45 4.19
N VAL A 51 23.06 9.39 5.08
CA VAL A 51 24.14 8.39 5.01
C VAL A 51 23.55 6.99 5.13
N LEU A 52 22.66 6.75 6.09
CA LEU A 52 21.99 5.46 6.24
C LEU A 52 21.18 5.10 4.99
N CYS A 53 20.41 6.03 4.44
CA CYS A 53 19.64 5.86 3.20
C CYS A 53 20.54 5.46 2.03
N ALA A 54 21.67 6.15 1.84
CA ALA A 54 22.65 5.81 0.82
C ALA A 54 23.27 4.41 1.04
N VAL A 55 23.59 4.06 2.29
CA VAL A 55 24.13 2.73 2.63
C VAL A 55 23.10 1.65 2.38
N VAL A 56 21.84 1.83 2.79
CA VAL A 56 20.75 0.90 2.46
C VAL A 56 20.72 0.74 0.95
N ARG A 57 20.56 1.80 0.17
CA ARG A 57 20.51 1.75 -1.30
C ARG A 57 21.66 0.93 -1.91
N LEU A 58 22.89 1.19 -1.49
CA LEU A 58 24.11 0.58 -2.07
C LEU A 58 24.40 -0.84 -1.60
N LEU A 59 23.87 -1.27 -0.45
CA LEU A 59 24.13 -2.60 0.07
C LEU A 59 23.44 -3.68 -0.76
N THR A 60 24.27 -4.55 -1.34
CA THR A 60 23.88 -5.75 -2.12
C THR A 60 24.30 -7.06 -1.44
N SER A 61 25.28 -7.01 -0.54
CA SER A 61 25.80 -8.18 0.18
C SER A 61 24.82 -8.64 1.27
N TRP A 62 24.31 -9.87 1.17
CA TRP A 62 23.32 -10.40 2.11
C TRP A 62 23.77 -10.39 3.57
N PRO A 63 25.00 -10.83 3.95
CA PRO A 63 25.44 -10.75 5.35
C PRO A 63 25.51 -9.33 5.91
N LEU A 64 25.79 -8.31 5.09
CA LEU A 64 25.80 -6.91 5.54
C LEU A 64 24.40 -6.33 5.64
N LEU A 65 23.53 -6.68 4.69
CA LEU A 65 22.12 -6.31 4.71
C LEU A 65 21.43 -6.90 5.95
N ASP A 66 21.65 -8.18 6.25
CA ASP A 66 21.12 -8.85 7.44
C ASP A 66 21.56 -8.13 8.73
N GLN A 67 22.84 -7.78 8.87
CA GLN A 67 23.32 -7.01 10.03
C GLN A 67 22.72 -5.61 10.11
N LEU A 68 22.49 -4.93 8.98
CA LEU A 68 21.86 -3.62 8.95
C LEU A 68 20.38 -3.71 9.33
N VAL A 69 19.64 -4.66 8.76
CA VAL A 69 18.22 -4.85 9.03
C VAL A 69 18.01 -5.27 10.48
N HIS A 70 18.83 -6.19 10.99
CA HIS A 70 18.83 -6.56 12.40
C HIS A 70 19.11 -5.36 13.30
N PHE A 71 20.11 -4.54 12.97
CA PHE A 71 20.38 -3.31 13.71
C PHE A 71 19.17 -2.36 13.70
N LEU A 72 18.54 -2.09 12.55
CA LEU A 72 17.41 -1.16 12.49
C LEU A 72 16.17 -1.70 13.24
N LEU A 73 15.81 -2.96 13.00
CA LEU A 73 14.56 -3.54 13.48
C LEU A 73 14.64 -4.10 14.91
N LYS A 74 15.83 -4.53 15.36
CA LYS A 74 16.01 -5.17 16.68
C LYS A 74 16.69 -4.26 17.70
N THR A 75 17.34 -3.17 17.29
CA THR A 75 17.83 -2.17 18.26
C THR A 75 16.63 -1.43 18.85
N PRO A 76 16.47 -1.45 20.19
CA PRO A 76 15.33 -0.80 20.84
C PRO A 76 15.21 0.67 20.45
N SER A 77 13.97 1.12 20.24
CA SER A 77 13.63 2.51 19.93
C SER A 77 14.11 3.06 18.58
N LEU A 78 14.97 2.36 17.84
CA LEU A 78 15.54 2.90 16.60
C LEU A 78 14.51 2.96 15.47
N MET A 79 13.89 1.84 15.10
CA MET A 79 12.84 1.84 14.08
C MET A 79 11.62 2.68 14.48
N PRO A 80 11.10 2.59 15.73
CA PRO A 80 10.03 3.48 16.19
C PRO A 80 10.39 4.98 16.04
N LEU A 81 11.63 5.37 16.34
CA LEU A 81 12.10 6.74 16.16
C LEU A 81 12.14 7.15 14.70
N VAL A 82 12.62 6.28 13.79
CA VAL A 82 12.60 6.53 12.34
C VAL A 82 11.17 6.73 11.85
N LEU A 83 10.24 5.87 12.28
CA LEU A 83 8.82 5.98 11.91
C LEU A 83 8.17 7.25 12.48
N GLN A 84 8.49 7.62 13.72
CA GLN A 84 8.04 8.89 14.30
C GLN A 84 8.56 10.09 13.48
N ARG A 85 9.80 10.03 12.99
CA ARG A 85 10.39 11.09 12.17
C ARG A 85 9.78 11.20 10.78
N CYS A 86 9.13 10.16 10.27
CA CYS A 86 8.34 10.28 9.06
C CYS A 86 7.24 11.34 9.23
N ASP A 87 6.70 11.60 10.43
CA ASP A 87 5.73 12.67 10.73
C ASP A 87 6.34 13.85 11.54
N HIS A 88 7.58 14.22 11.25
CA HIS A 88 8.26 15.32 11.94
C HIS A 88 7.81 16.71 11.44
N ILE A 89 7.90 17.72 12.33
CA ILE A 89 7.56 19.12 12.02
C ILE A 89 8.45 19.74 10.92
N SER A 90 9.69 19.27 10.80
CA SER A 90 10.57 19.60 9.68
C SER A 90 10.29 18.66 8.52
N ASP A 91 9.82 19.24 7.41
CA ASP A 91 9.53 18.52 6.17
C ASP A 91 10.76 17.81 5.61
N GLN A 92 11.96 18.34 5.83
CA GLN A 92 13.20 17.72 5.38
C GLN A 92 13.48 16.41 6.14
N ILE A 93 13.27 16.40 7.46
CA ILE A 93 13.42 15.19 8.28
C ILE A 93 12.37 14.16 7.88
N SER A 94 11.12 14.59 7.68
CA SER A 94 10.03 13.72 7.24
C SER A 94 10.30 13.10 5.89
N MET A 95 10.71 13.90 4.91
CA MET A 95 11.08 13.46 3.58
C MET A 95 12.20 12.43 3.64
N MET A 96 13.33 12.75 4.29
CA MET A 96 14.48 11.86 4.36
C MET A 96 14.17 10.54 5.08
N SER A 97 13.31 10.57 6.10
CA SER A 97 12.86 9.38 6.82
C SER A 97 11.95 8.50 5.96
N LEU A 98 11.03 9.08 5.19
CA LEU A 98 10.20 8.35 4.23
C LEU A 98 11.03 7.75 3.09
N CYS A 99 12.03 8.47 2.56
CA CYS A 99 12.97 7.91 1.58
C CYS A 99 13.71 6.69 2.16
N LEU A 100 14.16 6.76 3.41
CA LEU A 100 14.80 5.62 4.08
C LEU A 100 13.85 4.41 4.17
N VAL A 101 12.59 4.63 4.54
CA VAL A 101 11.57 3.57 4.57
C VAL A 101 11.39 2.96 3.18
N GLU A 102 11.30 3.77 2.13
CA GLU A 102 11.18 3.28 0.76
C GLU A 102 12.39 2.45 0.33
N GLU A 103 13.61 2.89 0.67
CA GLU A 103 14.85 2.15 0.38
C GLU A 103 14.90 0.81 1.12
N LEU A 104 14.39 0.74 2.36
CA LEU A 104 14.28 -0.51 3.11
C LEU A 104 13.29 -1.46 2.44
N LEU A 105 12.13 -0.96 2.02
CA LEU A 105 11.14 -1.73 1.26
C LEU A 105 11.65 -2.18 -0.11
N GLN A 106 12.80 -1.71 -0.58
CA GLN A 106 13.43 -2.21 -1.82
C GLN A 106 14.43 -3.34 -1.58
N LYS A 107 14.57 -3.83 -0.34
CA LYS A 107 15.54 -4.88 0.00
C LYS A 107 14.92 -6.26 0.03
N PRO A 108 15.64 -7.30 -0.45
CA PRO A 108 15.19 -8.69 -0.44
C PRO A 108 15.31 -9.30 0.97
N HIS A 109 14.70 -8.64 1.98
CA HIS A 109 14.72 -9.05 3.38
C HIS A 109 13.31 -9.04 3.98
N ARG A 110 12.71 -10.22 4.15
CA ARG A 110 11.32 -10.42 4.59
C ARG A 110 10.99 -9.70 5.91
N ASP A 111 11.90 -9.75 6.90
CA ASP A 111 11.67 -9.13 8.22
C ASP A 111 11.29 -7.65 8.16
N ILE A 112 11.68 -6.93 7.10
CA ILE A 112 11.32 -5.52 6.90
C ILE A 112 9.80 -5.38 6.82
N LEU A 113 9.14 -6.15 5.95
CA LEU A 113 7.67 -6.12 5.85
C LEU A 113 7.01 -6.75 7.08
N ASP A 114 7.56 -7.85 7.60
CA ASP A 114 6.98 -8.55 8.74
C ASP A 114 6.91 -7.64 9.98
N VAL A 115 8.00 -6.94 10.29
CA VAL A 115 8.09 -6.06 11.48
C VAL A 115 7.39 -4.72 11.24
N LEU A 116 7.48 -4.13 10.04
CA LEU A 116 6.91 -2.80 9.80
C LEU A 116 5.41 -2.81 9.56
N VAL A 117 4.87 -3.91 9.00
CA VAL A 117 3.48 -3.95 8.52
C VAL A 117 2.77 -5.25 8.89
N LEU A 118 3.26 -6.40 8.44
CA LEU A 118 2.45 -7.63 8.43
C LEU A 118 2.10 -8.12 9.83
N SER A 119 3.00 -8.01 10.80
CA SER A 119 2.73 -8.40 12.20
C SER A 119 1.55 -7.65 12.82
N PHE A 120 1.26 -6.43 12.37
CA PHE A 120 0.12 -5.64 12.86
C PHE A 120 -1.20 -6.00 12.16
N LEU A 121 -1.14 -6.55 10.95
CA LEU A 121 -2.32 -6.95 10.18
C LEU A 121 -2.72 -8.42 10.42
N GLN A 122 -1.83 -9.23 11.01
CA GLN A 122 -2.02 -10.68 11.18
C GLN A 122 -3.32 -11.08 11.88
N SER A 123 -3.75 -10.31 12.89
CA SER A 123 -4.96 -10.62 13.65
C SER A 123 -6.26 -10.29 12.90
N ARG A 124 -6.17 -9.50 11.81
CA ARG A 124 -7.33 -8.95 11.08
C ARG A 124 -8.37 -8.28 12.00
N SER A 125 -7.95 -7.73 13.14
CA SER A 125 -8.83 -7.06 14.11
C SER A 125 -9.45 -5.75 13.57
N TYR A 126 -9.05 -5.31 12.38
CA TYR A 126 -9.70 -4.21 11.66
C TYR A 126 -11.05 -4.59 11.06
N LEU A 127 -11.44 -5.87 11.09
CA LEU A 127 -12.74 -6.34 10.60
C LEU A 127 -13.82 -6.19 11.66
N LEU A 128 -15.03 -5.86 11.23
CA LEU A 128 -16.22 -5.86 12.08
C LEU A 128 -16.48 -7.28 12.61
N ALA A 129 -16.52 -7.45 13.93
CA ALA A 129 -16.80 -8.73 14.56
C ALA A 129 -18.22 -9.22 14.20
N GLY A 130 -18.35 -10.49 13.81
CA GLY A 130 -19.67 -11.14 13.64
C GLY A 130 -20.14 -11.39 12.20
N GLN A 131 -19.29 -11.19 11.19
CA GLN A 131 -19.58 -11.61 9.81
C GLN A 131 -18.76 -12.84 9.40
N GLU A 132 -18.76 -13.88 10.23
CA GLU A 132 -18.50 -15.21 9.67
C GLU A 132 -19.66 -15.57 8.75
N GLU A 133 -19.29 -15.98 7.54
CA GLU A 133 -20.09 -16.71 6.58
C GLU A 133 -20.92 -17.78 7.29
N ARG A 134 -22.20 -17.51 7.59
CA ARG A 134 -23.14 -18.61 7.72
C ARG A 134 -23.21 -19.27 6.34
N PRO A 135 -22.85 -20.57 6.21
CA PRO A 135 -23.18 -21.30 5.01
C PRO A 135 -24.70 -21.17 4.82
N VAL A 136 -25.11 -20.93 3.58
CA VAL A 136 -26.52 -20.89 3.19
C VAL A 136 -27.14 -22.26 3.44
N GLU A 137 -27.56 -22.49 4.68
CA GLU A 137 -28.54 -23.51 5.00
C GLU A 137 -29.90 -22.84 4.98
N SER A 138 -30.65 -23.22 3.94
CA SER A 138 -32.06 -22.94 3.75
C SER A 138 -32.85 -22.96 5.06
N SER A 139 -33.45 -21.84 5.42
CA SER A 139 -34.60 -21.81 6.32
C SER A 139 -35.56 -20.71 5.86
N GLN A 140 -36.68 -21.17 5.34
CA GLN A 140 -37.85 -20.38 4.94
C GLN A 140 -38.56 -19.84 6.19
N SER A 141 -39.27 -18.71 6.01
CA SER A 141 -40.29 -18.11 6.90
C SER A 141 -39.75 -17.52 8.23
N SER A 142 -40.10 -16.32 8.67
CA SER A 142 -41.41 -15.67 8.65
C SER A 142 -41.28 -14.15 8.79
N GLU A 143 -42.30 -13.45 8.28
CA GLU A 143 -42.67 -12.08 8.65
C GLU A 143 -42.83 -11.96 10.18
N ASP A 144 -42.26 -10.93 10.81
CA ASP A 144 -43.04 -10.07 11.72
C ASP A 144 -42.27 -8.81 12.13
N SER A 145 -43.07 -7.78 12.42
CA SER A 145 -42.69 -6.38 12.65
C SER A 145 -42.27 -6.10 14.10
N GLN A 146 -41.71 -4.90 14.33
CA GLN A 146 -41.58 -4.17 15.62
C GLN A 146 -40.42 -4.67 16.52
N ASP A 147 -39.53 -3.86 17.09
CA ASP A 147 -39.70 -2.56 17.75
C ASP A 147 -38.44 -1.67 17.68
N LEU A 148 -38.68 -0.37 17.82
CA LEU A 148 -37.71 0.72 17.94
C LEU A 148 -37.02 0.71 19.31
N GLU A 149 -35.70 0.91 19.35
CA GLU A 149 -35.04 1.60 20.46
C GLU A 149 -34.24 2.78 19.88
N GLU A 150 -34.68 3.98 20.23
CA GLU A 150 -34.08 5.26 19.86
C GLU A 150 -32.75 5.44 20.62
N ASP A 151 -31.67 5.76 19.89
CA ASP A 151 -30.37 6.11 20.45
C ASP A 151 -30.47 7.45 21.23
N PRO A 152 -30.10 7.49 22.52
CA PRO A 152 -30.22 8.69 23.36
C PRO A 152 -29.22 9.82 23.03
N PHE A 153 -28.39 9.71 21.98
CA PHE A 153 -27.35 10.72 21.71
C PHE A 153 -27.68 11.78 20.65
N PHE A 154 -28.82 11.70 19.97
CA PHE A 154 -29.20 12.69 18.96
C PHE A 154 -30.66 13.13 19.12
N SER A 155 -30.88 14.10 20.00
CA SER A 155 -32.11 14.89 20.04
C SER A 155 -31.83 16.30 19.51
N ASP A 156 -32.59 16.67 18.47
CA ASP A 156 -32.98 18.00 18.03
C ASP A 156 -31.91 19.01 17.54
N SER A 157 -31.85 19.16 16.21
CA SER A 157 -32.44 20.32 15.49
C SER A 157 -31.64 20.67 14.23
N PHE A 158 -31.92 20.04 13.09
CA PHE A 158 -31.82 20.69 11.77
C PHE A 158 -32.77 19.98 10.79
N SER A 159 -34.01 20.46 10.73
CA SER A 159 -34.84 20.28 9.54
C SER A 159 -34.30 21.21 8.46
N ASP A 160 -33.68 20.65 7.42
CA ASP A 160 -34.00 20.99 6.04
C ASP A 160 -33.32 20.01 5.06
N THR A 161 -34.17 19.13 4.54
CA THR A 161 -34.04 18.34 3.32
C THR A 161 -33.32 19.09 2.19
N GLN A 162 -32.14 18.62 1.75
CA GLN A 162 -31.74 18.51 0.32
C GLN A 162 -30.65 17.43 0.11
N LEU A 163 -31.08 16.31 -0.49
CA LEU A 163 -30.38 15.42 -1.44
C LEU A 163 -28.95 14.94 -1.12
N LEU A 164 -28.85 13.90 -0.28
CA LEU A 164 -27.75 12.91 -0.36
C LEU A 164 -28.05 11.91 -1.49
N PRO A 165 -27.04 11.45 -2.27
CA PRO A 165 -27.24 10.35 -3.22
C PRO A 165 -27.55 9.03 -2.48
N PRO A 166 -28.26 8.08 -3.12
CA PRO A 166 -28.64 6.82 -2.47
C PRO A 166 -27.41 5.97 -2.10
N PRO A 167 -27.50 5.11 -1.06
CA PRO A 167 -26.46 4.15 -0.77
C PRO A 167 -26.30 3.19 -1.96
N LEU A 168 -25.07 2.98 -2.41
CA LEU A 168 -24.77 1.97 -3.42
C LEU A 168 -25.16 0.58 -2.86
N PRO A 169 -25.76 -0.31 -3.68
CA PRO A 169 -26.17 -1.64 -3.22
C PRO A 169 -24.95 -2.45 -2.80
N HIS A 170 -24.99 -2.99 -1.58
CA HIS A 170 -23.99 -3.91 -1.06
C HIS A 170 -23.95 -5.18 -1.93
N PRO A 171 -22.81 -5.53 -2.57
CA PRO A 171 -22.64 -6.84 -3.17
C PRO A 171 -22.48 -7.91 -2.07
N PRO A 172 -22.79 -9.18 -2.36
CA PRO A 172 -22.56 -10.28 -1.42
C PRO A 172 -21.07 -10.41 -1.08
N ALA A 173 -20.78 -10.84 0.15
CA ALA A 173 -19.43 -11.00 0.68
C ALA A 173 -18.59 -11.94 -0.20
N GLY A 174 -17.70 -11.32 -0.96
CA GLY A 174 -16.71 -11.90 -1.85
C GLY A 174 -15.93 -10.71 -2.38
N LEU A 175 -14.61 -10.86 -2.60
CA LEU A 175 -13.81 -9.80 -3.23
C LEU A 175 -14.61 -9.24 -4.41
N GLY A 176 -14.88 -7.93 -4.44
CA GLY A 176 -15.47 -7.31 -5.62
C GLY A 176 -14.65 -7.71 -6.85
N SER A 177 -15.30 -7.88 -8.01
CA SER A 177 -14.58 -8.28 -9.22
C SER A 177 -13.37 -7.37 -9.40
N THR A 178 -12.27 -7.86 -9.99
CA THR A 178 -11.10 -7.03 -10.29
C THR A 178 -11.49 -5.71 -10.96
N ALA A 179 -12.51 -5.74 -11.83
CA ALA A 179 -13.08 -4.55 -12.44
C ALA A 179 -13.70 -3.57 -11.42
N ASP A 180 -14.42 -4.06 -10.41
CA ASP A 180 -15.08 -3.25 -9.38
C ASP A 180 -14.04 -2.54 -8.49
N ILE A 181 -12.98 -3.24 -8.10
CA ILE A 181 -11.88 -2.68 -7.33
C ILE A 181 -11.19 -1.57 -8.12
N VAL A 182 -10.82 -1.85 -9.38
CA VAL A 182 -10.18 -0.88 -10.28
C VAL A 182 -11.08 0.35 -10.47
N ASN A 183 -12.37 0.13 -10.75
CA ASN A 183 -13.34 1.21 -10.92
C ASN A 183 -13.54 2.02 -9.64
N SER A 184 -13.48 1.40 -8.46
CA SER A 184 -13.62 2.09 -7.19
C SER A 184 -12.52 3.15 -7.00
N PHE A 185 -11.27 2.85 -7.35
CA PHE A 185 -10.18 3.83 -7.32
C PHE A 185 -10.29 4.89 -8.43
N LEU A 186 -10.61 4.50 -9.67
CA LEU A 186 -10.74 5.45 -10.79
C LEU A 186 -11.90 6.43 -10.62
N CYS A 187 -13.00 5.97 -10.03
CA CYS A 187 -14.18 6.79 -9.77
C CYS A 187 -14.06 7.63 -8.49
N LEU A 188 -13.06 7.36 -7.64
CA LEU A 188 -12.84 8.08 -6.40
C LEU A 188 -12.55 9.57 -6.62
N VAL A 189 -11.84 9.88 -7.70
CA VAL A 189 -11.48 11.25 -8.08
C VAL A 189 -12.66 11.93 -8.80
N PRO A 190 -13.25 13.01 -8.25
CA PRO A 190 -14.36 13.73 -8.86
C PRO A 190 -14.01 14.31 -10.23
N VAL A 191 -14.98 14.33 -11.16
CA VAL A 191 -14.75 14.80 -12.54
C VAL A 191 -14.26 16.25 -12.62
N GLN A 192 -14.62 17.08 -11.65
CA GLN A 192 -14.28 18.50 -11.58
C GLN A 192 -12.78 18.75 -11.34
N VAL A 193 -12.09 17.77 -10.74
CA VAL A 193 -10.66 17.86 -10.44
C VAL A 193 -9.79 17.01 -11.35
N ARG A 194 -10.39 16.22 -12.24
CA ARG A 194 -9.67 15.47 -13.26
C ARG A 194 -9.07 16.44 -14.25
N SER A 195 -7.75 16.51 -14.27
CA SER A 195 -7.03 17.46 -15.10
C SER A 195 -6.05 16.77 -16.05
N SER A 196 -5.71 15.48 -15.86
CA SER A 196 -4.68 14.82 -16.68
C SER A 196 -5.13 14.66 -18.13
N GLN A 197 -6.43 14.46 -18.33
CA GLN A 197 -7.06 14.31 -19.65
C GLN A 197 -6.90 15.56 -20.53
N LEU A 198 -6.65 16.71 -19.91
CA LEU A 198 -6.50 17.99 -20.60
C LEU A 198 -5.11 18.19 -21.22
N LEU A 199 -4.10 17.38 -20.84
CA LEU A 199 -2.72 17.52 -21.34
C LEU A 199 -2.39 16.66 -22.57
N GLN A 200 -3.27 15.74 -23.01
CA GLN A 200 -2.97 14.77 -24.08
C GLN A 200 -1.68 13.93 -23.83
N GLU A 201 -1.14 13.92 -22.62
CA GLU A 201 0.04 13.13 -22.26
C GLU A 201 -0.40 11.78 -21.73
N GLY A 202 -0.03 10.70 -22.44
CA GLY A 202 -0.10 9.32 -21.96
C GLY A 202 -1.51 8.80 -21.67
N GLY A 203 -1.90 7.71 -22.32
CA GLY A 203 -3.10 6.96 -21.89
C GLY A 203 -2.89 6.33 -20.50
N TYR A 204 -3.98 5.82 -19.93
CA TYR A 204 -3.92 5.01 -18.70
C TYR A 204 -2.96 3.81 -18.81
N GLU A 205 -2.65 3.36 -20.03
CA GLU A 205 -1.63 2.37 -20.36
C GLU A 205 -0.25 2.63 -19.73
N SER A 206 0.17 3.90 -19.57
CA SER A 206 1.45 4.20 -18.91
C SER A 206 1.46 3.74 -17.46
N TYR A 207 0.37 4.00 -16.72
CA TYR A 207 0.24 3.56 -15.33
C TYR A 207 0.21 2.04 -15.23
N VAL A 208 -0.42 1.35 -16.18
CA VAL A 208 -0.43 -0.12 -16.24
C VAL A 208 0.98 -0.66 -16.46
N HIS A 209 1.77 -0.04 -17.34
CA HIS A 209 3.16 -0.43 -17.57
C HIS A 209 4.05 -0.20 -16.34
N ASP A 210 3.92 0.96 -15.70
CA ASP A 210 4.67 1.31 -14.49
C ASP A 210 4.29 0.38 -13.32
N ALA A 211 2.99 0.11 -13.15
CA ALA A 211 2.48 -0.84 -12.18
C ALA A 211 3.00 -2.26 -12.45
N HIS A 212 3.03 -2.72 -13.71
CA HIS A 212 3.62 -4.01 -14.07
C HIS A 212 5.09 -4.09 -13.68
N THR A 213 5.85 -3.02 -13.93
CA THR A 213 7.26 -2.93 -13.53
C THR A 213 7.41 -3.00 -12.01
N LEU A 214 6.65 -2.20 -11.27
CA LEU A 214 6.70 -2.15 -9.81
C LEU A 214 6.30 -3.49 -9.16
N VAL A 215 5.21 -4.10 -9.63
CA VAL A 215 4.75 -5.42 -9.15
C VAL A 215 5.78 -6.50 -9.46
N THR A 216 6.35 -6.52 -10.67
CA THR A 216 7.41 -7.48 -11.04
C THR A 216 8.65 -7.33 -10.17
N GLN A 217 9.05 -6.09 -9.84
CA GLN A 217 10.15 -5.83 -8.91
C GLN A 217 9.85 -6.39 -7.50
N CYS A 218 8.66 -6.11 -6.96
CA CYS A 218 8.26 -6.60 -5.64
C CYS A 218 8.14 -8.13 -5.60
N GLN A 219 7.64 -8.75 -6.67
CA GLN A 219 7.63 -10.20 -6.84
C GLN A 219 9.05 -10.76 -6.83
N THR A 220 9.97 -10.17 -7.59
CA THR A 220 11.39 -10.59 -7.64
C THR A 220 12.06 -10.52 -6.28
N LEU A 221 11.82 -9.45 -5.52
CA LEU A 221 12.34 -9.29 -4.15
C LEU A 221 11.79 -10.36 -3.19
N SER A 222 10.57 -10.82 -3.42
CA SER A 222 9.83 -11.72 -2.51
C SER A 222 9.74 -13.18 -2.95
N LEU A 223 10.44 -13.58 -4.03
CA LEU A 223 10.41 -14.94 -4.57
C LEU A 223 10.68 -16.03 -3.52
N SER A 224 11.57 -15.76 -2.57
CA SER A 224 11.96 -16.71 -1.51
C SER A 224 11.14 -16.59 -0.23
N TRP A 225 10.19 -15.66 -0.15
CA TRP A 225 9.53 -15.34 1.12
C TRP A 225 8.35 -16.26 1.43
N HIS A 226 7.96 -17.14 0.50
CA HIS A 226 6.90 -18.15 0.67
C HIS A 226 5.63 -17.55 1.26
N TRP A 227 4.98 -16.66 0.49
CA TRP A 227 3.75 -16.00 0.91
C TRP A 227 2.63 -17.01 1.22
N PRO A 228 1.78 -16.72 2.22
CA PRO A 228 0.60 -17.55 2.49
C PRO A 228 -0.34 -17.50 1.27
N GLN A 229 -0.99 -18.64 0.98
CA GLN A 229 -1.91 -18.75 -0.16
C GLN A 229 -3.28 -18.10 0.11
N GLY A 230 -3.61 -17.84 1.37
CA GLY A 230 -4.88 -17.26 1.78
C GLY A 230 -4.73 -16.34 3.00
N LEU A 231 -5.82 -15.68 3.36
CA LEU A 231 -5.89 -14.82 4.54
C LEU A 231 -5.89 -15.66 5.82
N PRO A 232 -5.23 -15.20 6.90
CA PRO A 232 -5.38 -15.83 8.21
C PRO A 232 -6.82 -15.68 8.72
N CYS A 233 -7.27 -16.61 9.58
CA CYS A 233 -8.53 -16.47 10.30
C CYS A 233 -8.48 -15.20 11.17
N PRO A 234 -9.56 -14.40 11.20
CA PRO A 234 -9.62 -13.23 12.08
C PRO A 234 -9.57 -13.68 13.55
N SER A 235 -8.92 -12.89 14.39
CA SER A 235 -8.90 -13.12 15.83
C SER A 235 -10.27 -12.80 16.42
N GLU A 236 -10.80 -13.71 17.24
CA GLU A 236 -12.05 -13.51 18.00
C GLU A 236 -11.86 -12.58 19.22
N GLU A 237 -10.63 -12.18 19.55
CA GLU A 237 -10.37 -11.28 20.65
C GLU A 237 -10.80 -9.84 20.28
N GLU A 238 -11.69 -9.26 21.11
CA GLU A 238 -12.07 -7.84 21.06
C GLU A 238 -10.91 -6.93 21.50
N ALA A 239 -9.80 -6.98 20.77
CA ALA A 239 -8.69 -6.07 20.93
C ALA A 239 -8.91 -4.86 20.02
N HIS A 240 -8.67 -3.65 20.54
CA HIS A 240 -8.60 -2.46 19.70
C HIS A 240 -7.54 -2.64 18.62
N PHE A 241 -7.96 -2.54 17.36
CA PHE A 241 -7.05 -2.66 16.24
C PHE A 241 -6.04 -1.50 16.22
N LEU A 242 -4.78 -1.86 16.00
CA LEU A 242 -3.70 -0.92 15.75
C LEU A 242 -3.01 -1.32 14.45
N GLU A 243 -3.13 -0.47 13.43
CA GLU A 243 -2.49 -0.66 12.11
C GLU A 243 -0.96 -0.66 12.13
N GLY A 244 -0.35 -0.34 13.27
CA GLY A 244 1.09 -0.27 13.46
C GLY A 244 1.67 1.10 13.11
N PRO A 245 2.90 1.41 13.56
CA PRO A 245 3.43 2.78 13.49
C PRO A 245 3.69 3.26 12.06
N LEU A 246 4.08 2.37 11.13
CA LEU A 246 4.33 2.77 9.74
C LEU A 246 3.02 3.12 9.03
N LEU A 247 2.05 2.19 9.00
CA LEU A 247 0.76 2.45 8.37
C LEU A 247 0.06 3.65 9.00
N LYS A 248 0.16 3.81 10.33
CA LYS A 248 -0.37 4.98 11.02
C LYS A 248 0.17 6.29 10.46
N VAL A 249 1.48 6.43 10.35
CA VAL A 249 2.09 7.65 9.82
C VAL A 249 1.73 7.86 8.34
N LEU A 250 1.75 6.79 7.52
CA LEU A 250 1.40 6.91 6.11
C LEU A 250 -0.07 7.35 5.92
N LEU A 251 -1.00 6.75 6.66
CA LEU A 251 -2.44 7.08 6.58
C LEU A 251 -2.76 8.45 7.20
N ASP A 252 -2.09 8.82 8.30
CA ASP A 252 -2.20 10.16 8.89
C ASP A 252 -1.74 11.25 7.92
N ARG A 253 -0.61 11.01 7.24
CA ARG A 253 -0.10 11.94 6.22
C ARG A 253 -0.97 12.00 4.98
N LEU A 254 -1.42 10.85 4.48
CA LEU A 254 -2.34 10.81 3.34
C LEU A 254 -3.61 11.59 3.67
N GLY A 255 -4.06 11.48 4.92
CA GLY A 255 -5.16 12.25 5.46
C GLY A 255 -4.98 13.78 5.45
N ARG A 256 -3.75 14.27 5.24
CA ARG A 256 -3.37 15.70 5.16
C ARG A 256 -2.72 16.06 3.82
N VAL A 257 -2.84 15.20 2.80
CA VAL A 257 -2.17 15.37 1.49
C VAL A 257 -2.49 16.73 0.82
N LEU A 258 -3.65 17.31 1.10
CA LEU A 258 -4.08 18.61 0.58
C LEU A 258 -3.38 19.82 1.24
N GLU A 259 -2.62 19.59 2.30
CA GLU A 259 -1.99 20.61 3.15
C GLU A 259 -0.47 20.44 3.27
N GLN A 260 0.09 19.47 2.56
CA GLN A 260 1.50 19.08 2.69
C GLN A 260 2.32 19.45 1.44
N PRO A 261 3.64 19.60 1.57
CA PRO A 261 4.52 19.85 0.43
C PRO A 261 4.38 18.78 -0.64
N TYR A 262 4.48 19.19 -1.90
CA TYR A 262 4.28 18.30 -3.05
C TYR A 262 5.29 17.15 -3.08
N GLU A 263 6.56 17.43 -2.84
CA GLU A 263 7.64 16.45 -2.84
C GLU A 263 7.43 15.39 -1.75
N LEU A 264 6.90 15.81 -0.60
CA LEU A 264 6.57 14.92 0.50
C LEU A 264 5.40 14.00 0.14
N ASN A 265 4.38 14.54 -0.53
CA ASN A 265 3.25 13.77 -1.02
C ASN A 265 3.68 12.74 -2.07
N LEU A 266 4.57 13.09 -3.01
CA LEU A 266 5.12 12.14 -3.97
C LEU A 266 5.85 10.98 -3.29
N GLN A 267 6.68 11.28 -2.29
CA GLN A 267 7.41 10.25 -1.55
C GLN A 267 6.45 9.37 -0.73
N LEU A 268 5.41 9.96 -0.14
CA LEU A 268 4.36 9.25 0.58
C LEU A 268 3.62 8.27 -0.33
N THR A 269 3.17 8.72 -1.49
CA THR A 269 2.43 7.87 -2.44
C THR A 269 3.33 6.79 -3.01
N ALA A 270 4.61 7.05 -3.26
CA ALA A 270 5.57 6.03 -3.69
C ALA A 270 5.73 4.88 -2.66
N VAL A 271 5.79 5.21 -1.36
CA VAL A 271 5.85 4.20 -0.28
C VAL A 271 4.57 3.38 -0.25
N LEU A 272 3.40 4.02 -0.32
CA LEU A 272 2.11 3.33 -0.34
C LEU A 272 1.94 2.44 -1.58
N SER A 273 2.28 2.93 -2.77
CA SER A 273 2.25 2.17 -4.02
C SER A 273 3.15 0.93 -3.95
N ARG A 274 4.36 1.06 -3.40
CA ARG A 274 5.27 -0.08 -3.19
C ARG A 274 4.70 -1.11 -2.22
N LEU A 275 4.11 -0.68 -1.10
CA LEU A 275 3.43 -1.60 -0.17
C LEU A 275 2.28 -2.33 -0.86
N SER A 276 1.45 -1.60 -1.60
CA SER A 276 0.34 -2.15 -2.38
C SER A 276 0.80 -3.13 -3.47
N ALA A 277 2.01 -2.98 -4.00
CA ALA A 277 2.55 -3.84 -5.05
C ALA A 277 3.00 -5.23 -4.57
N TYR A 278 3.25 -5.42 -3.27
CA TYR A 278 3.61 -6.74 -2.73
C TYR A 278 2.45 -7.74 -2.79
N SER A 279 2.73 -8.97 -3.23
CA SER A 279 1.76 -10.07 -3.40
C SER A 279 1.38 -10.78 -2.10
N HIS A 280 1.23 -10.04 -0.99
CA HIS A 280 0.77 -10.61 0.28
C HIS A 280 -0.76 -10.44 0.44
N PRO A 281 -1.53 -11.49 0.82
CA PRO A 281 -2.98 -11.40 0.99
C PRO A 281 -3.45 -10.29 1.94
N LEU A 282 -2.84 -10.14 3.11
CA LEU A 282 -3.16 -9.05 4.05
C LEU A 282 -2.93 -7.64 3.48
N LEU A 283 -1.90 -7.44 2.65
CA LEU A 283 -1.67 -6.15 2.00
C LEU A 283 -2.71 -5.89 0.91
N GLN A 284 -3.09 -6.95 0.18
CA GLN A 284 -4.16 -6.88 -0.81
C GLN A 284 -5.49 -6.49 -0.15
N GLU A 285 -5.86 -7.17 0.94
CA GLU A 285 -7.06 -6.85 1.70
C GLU A 285 -6.96 -5.41 2.23
N TYR A 286 -6.01 -5.11 3.12
CA TYR A 286 -5.99 -3.85 3.87
C TYR A 286 -5.74 -2.58 3.02
N LEU A 287 -4.98 -2.68 1.92
CA LEU A 287 -4.61 -1.52 1.10
C LEU A 287 -5.41 -1.40 -0.21
N LEU A 288 -5.88 -2.52 -0.79
CA LEU A 288 -6.48 -2.50 -2.12
C LEU A 288 -7.95 -2.93 -2.17
N ASP A 289 -8.49 -3.56 -1.12
CA ASP A 289 -9.91 -3.91 -1.08
C ASP A 289 -10.75 -2.71 -0.59
N PRO A 290 -11.63 -2.13 -1.42
CA PRO A 290 -12.50 -1.02 -1.02
C PRO A 290 -13.73 -1.49 -0.22
N TYR A 291 -13.99 -2.80 -0.14
CA TYR A 291 -15.19 -3.39 0.42
C TYR A 291 -14.99 -4.05 1.79
N ILE A 292 -13.84 -3.80 2.44
CA ILE A 292 -13.55 -4.35 3.77
C ILE A 292 -14.61 -3.86 4.78
N PRO A 293 -15.31 -4.76 5.49
CA PRO A 293 -16.19 -4.38 6.58
C PRO A 293 -15.35 -3.96 7.79
N LEU A 294 -14.99 -2.69 7.85
CA LEU A 294 -14.12 -2.16 8.91
C LEU A 294 -14.83 -2.15 10.27
N SER A 295 -14.11 -2.52 11.33
CA SER A 295 -14.56 -2.33 12.70
C SER A 295 -14.67 -0.85 13.05
N PRO A 296 -15.51 -0.48 14.05
CA PRO A 296 -15.60 0.89 14.51
C PRO A 296 -14.22 1.42 14.91
N CYS A 297 -13.91 2.66 14.53
CA CYS A 297 -12.61 3.31 14.76
C CYS A 297 -11.42 2.77 13.96
N SER A 298 -11.60 1.73 13.13
CA SER A 298 -10.59 1.29 12.17
C SER A 298 -10.67 2.07 10.87
N ARG A 299 -9.56 2.09 10.13
CA ARG A 299 -9.46 2.67 8.80
C ARG A 299 -8.67 1.75 7.88
N SER A 300 -8.97 1.83 6.59
CA SER A 300 -8.18 1.28 5.48
C SER A 300 -7.64 2.42 4.60
N LEU A 301 -6.72 2.09 3.67
CA LEU A 301 -6.25 3.04 2.66
C LEU A 301 -7.42 3.69 1.90
N PHE A 302 -8.37 2.86 1.46
CA PHE A 302 -9.54 3.32 0.71
C PHE A 302 -10.43 4.25 1.55
N SER A 303 -10.69 3.92 2.82
CA SER A 303 -11.51 4.77 3.70
C SER A 303 -10.87 6.15 3.95
N VAL A 304 -9.53 6.21 4.04
CA VAL A 304 -8.80 7.47 4.19
C VAL A 304 -8.93 8.32 2.92
N LEU A 305 -8.79 7.71 1.74
CA LEU A 305 -8.97 8.40 0.47
C LEU A 305 -10.40 8.95 0.32
N ILE A 306 -11.43 8.17 0.67
CA ILE A 306 -12.84 8.64 0.68
C ILE A 306 -12.99 9.89 1.55
N ARG A 307 -12.46 9.88 2.78
CA ARG A 307 -12.51 11.03 3.68
C ARG A 307 -11.82 12.26 3.06
N VAL A 308 -10.64 12.07 2.49
CA VAL A 308 -9.87 13.16 1.84
C VAL A 308 -10.61 13.70 0.62
N MET A 309 -11.29 12.85 -0.17
CA MET A 309 -12.12 13.31 -1.28
C MET A 309 -13.33 14.13 -0.81
N GLY A 310 -13.96 13.75 0.29
CA GLY A 310 -15.04 14.53 0.91
C GLY A 310 -14.56 15.93 1.34
N GLU A 311 -13.39 15.99 1.97
CA GLU A 311 -12.75 17.25 2.35
C GLU A 311 -12.34 18.11 1.15
N LEU A 312 -11.77 17.49 0.11
CA LEU A 312 -11.45 18.12 -1.17
C LEU A 312 -12.70 18.79 -1.75
N MET A 313 -13.83 18.08 -1.81
CA MET A 313 -15.07 18.59 -2.40
C MET A 313 -15.60 19.84 -1.69
N GLN A 314 -15.38 19.96 -0.38
CA GLN A 314 -15.74 21.17 0.37
C GLN A 314 -14.79 22.33 0.06
N ARG A 315 -13.48 22.06 0.00
CA ARG A 315 -12.45 23.09 -0.22
C ARG A 315 -12.49 23.67 -1.63
N ILE A 316 -12.77 22.85 -2.65
CA ILE A 316 -12.77 23.33 -4.05
C ILE A 316 -13.92 24.29 -4.37
N GLN A 317 -14.99 24.32 -3.55
CA GLN A 317 -16.11 25.25 -3.75
C GLN A 317 -15.68 26.72 -3.65
N GLN A 318 -14.57 26.99 -2.96
CA GLN A 318 -14.03 28.33 -2.76
C GLN A 318 -13.03 28.74 -3.86
N ILE A 319 -12.75 27.85 -4.82
CA ILE A 319 -11.72 28.04 -5.83
C ILE A 319 -12.37 28.36 -7.18
N PRO A 320 -12.30 29.63 -7.65
CA PRO A 320 -12.76 29.97 -8.98
C PRO A 320 -11.82 29.38 -10.05
N ASP A 321 -12.36 29.13 -11.24
CA ASP A 321 -11.63 28.65 -12.42
C ASP A 321 -10.76 27.41 -12.15
N LEU A 322 -11.25 26.51 -11.30
CA LEU A 322 -10.52 25.33 -10.82
C LEU A 322 -9.89 24.49 -11.96
N PRO A 323 -10.58 24.15 -13.07
CA PRO A 323 -9.98 23.34 -14.13
C PRO A 323 -8.74 23.99 -14.75
N ASP A 324 -8.80 25.28 -15.04
CA ASP A 324 -7.67 26.03 -15.61
C ASP A 324 -6.51 26.15 -14.62
N ARG A 325 -6.82 26.35 -13.33
CA ARG A 325 -5.81 26.41 -12.27
C ARG A 325 -5.09 25.07 -12.14
N LEU A 326 -5.81 23.95 -12.07
CA LEU A 326 -5.23 22.61 -12.01
C LEU A 326 -4.37 22.31 -13.25
N LEU A 327 -4.85 22.67 -14.44
CA LEU A 327 -4.11 22.50 -15.68
C LEU A 327 -2.79 23.28 -15.67
N ASN A 328 -2.83 24.54 -15.24
CA ASN A 328 -1.65 25.40 -15.12
C ASN A 328 -0.68 24.87 -14.05
N THR A 329 -1.19 24.46 -12.88
CA THR A 329 -0.36 23.85 -11.83
C THR A 329 0.32 22.58 -12.36
N ARG A 330 -0.37 21.73 -13.14
CA ARG A 330 0.28 20.53 -13.72
C ARG A 330 1.39 20.92 -14.71
N ARG A 331 1.16 21.89 -15.59
CA ARG A 331 2.20 22.41 -16.50
C ARG A 331 3.42 22.95 -15.75
N ASP A 332 3.18 23.67 -14.65
CA ASP A 332 4.27 24.16 -13.78
C ASP A 332 5.08 23.01 -13.17
N LEU A 333 4.41 21.96 -12.69
CA LEU A 333 5.07 20.75 -12.14
C LEU A 333 5.88 19.98 -13.18
N LEU A 334 5.46 20.00 -14.44
CA LEU A 334 6.20 19.42 -15.57
C LEU A 334 7.35 20.31 -16.09
N GLY A 335 7.58 21.47 -15.46
CA GLY A 335 8.60 22.43 -15.88
C GLY A 335 8.24 23.19 -17.16
N MET A 336 6.99 23.13 -17.62
CA MET A 336 6.52 23.76 -18.85
C MET A 336 6.15 25.23 -18.67
N SER A 337 5.86 25.66 -17.44
CA SER A 337 5.58 27.06 -17.08
C SER A 337 6.14 27.38 -15.69
N HIS A 338 6.29 28.66 -15.37
CA HIS A 338 6.82 29.11 -14.08
C HIS A 338 5.88 30.17 -13.50
N ASN A 339 4.75 29.74 -12.92
CA ASN A 339 3.80 30.66 -12.30
C ASN A 339 3.78 30.51 -10.77
N ASN A 340 4.73 31.18 -10.11
CA ASN A 340 4.96 31.05 -8.65
C ASN A 340 3.94 31.80 -7.77
N GLY A 341 2.92 32.42 -8.35
CA GLY A 341 1.99 33.32 -7.66
C GLY A 341 0.55 32.81 -7.47
N GLN A 342 0.27 31.54 -7.76
CA GLN A 342 -1.08 31.01 -7.58
C GLN A 342 -1.43 30.86 -6.09
N GLU A 343 -2.55 31.45 -5.68
CA GLU A 343 -3.18 31.14 -4.39
C GLU A 343 -3.52 29.64 -4.32
N HIS A 344 -3.68 29.08 -3.12
CA HIS A 344 -4.04 27.67 -2.92
C HIS A 344 -3.10 26.64 -3.58
N LEU A 345 -1.86 27.00 -3.93
CA LEU A 345 -0.95 26.13 -4.68
C LEU A 345 -0.72 24.77 -4.01
N THR A 346 -0.56 24.73 -2.68
CA THR A 346 -0.41 23.47 -1.93
C THR A 346 -1.60 22.54 -2.14
N LEU A 347 -2.82 23.09 -2.07
CA LEU A 347 -4.06 22.33 -2.30
C LEU A 347 -4.14 21.83 -3.75
N LEU A 348 -3.86 22.68 -4.74
CA LEU A 348 -3.88 22.29 -6.16
C LEU A 348 -2.85 21.19 -6.46
N LYS A 349 -1.64 21.29 -5.91
CA LYS A 349 -0.61 20.24 -6.03
C LYS A 349 -1.06 18.95 -5.35
N GLY A 350 -1.68 19.03 -4.16
CA GLY A 350 -2.25 17.88 -3.46
C GLY A 350 -3.36 17.18 -4.24
N ILE A 351 -4.24 17.94 -4.89
CA ILE A 351 -5.30 17.42 -5.78
C ILE A 351 -4.68 16.64 -6.96
N ILE A 352 -3.65 17.19 -7.60
CA ILE A 352 -2.94 16.51 -8.69
C ILE A 352 -2.34 15.19 -8.19
N VAL A 353 -1.63 15.20 -7.05
CA VAL A 353 -1.06 13.97 -6.47
C VAL A 353 -2.13 12.93 -6.18
N LEU A 354 -3.28 13.31 -5.62
CA LEU A 354 -4.40 12.40 -5.38
C LEU A 354 -4.95 11.81 -6.67
N GLU A 355 -5.12 12.63 -7.71
CA GLU A 355 -5.56 12.17 -9.03
C GLU A 355 -4.59 11.12 -9.59
N GLU A 356 -3.28 11.38 -9.52
CA GLU A 356 -2.27 10.45 -10.02
C GLU A 356 -2.19 9.17 -9.17
N PHE A 357 -2.22 9.29 -7.85
CA PHE A 357 -2.14 8.15 -6.95
C PHE A 357 -3.33 7.20 -7.08
N CYS A 358 -4.55 7.71 -7.28
CA CYS A 358 -5.72 6.86 -7.50
C CYS A 358 -5.61 6.05 -8.81
N LYS A 359 -5.05 6.64 -9.89
CA LYS A 359 -4.76 5.90 -11.13
C LYS A 359 -3.68 4.85 -10.93
N GLU A 360 -2.64 5.17 -10.17
CA GLU A 360 -1.56 4.24 -9.86
C GLU A 360 -2.07 3.04 -9.04
N LEU A 361 -2.86 3.26 -7.99
CA LEU A 361 -3.48 2.19 -7.20
C LEU A 361 -4.42 1.32 -8.05
N ALA A 362 -5.22 1.93 -8.92
CA ALA A 362 -6.09 1.21 -9.86
C ALA A 362 -5.26 0.34 -10.82
N ALA A 363 -4.13 0.84 -11.32
CA ALA A 363 -3.25 0.09 -12.19
C ALA A 363 -2.54 -1.07 -11.45
N ILE A 364 -2.10 -0.85 -10.21
CA ILE A 364 -1.54 -1.90 -9.35
C ILE A 364 -2.58 -2.99 -9.10
N ALA A 365 -3.81 -2.63 -8.75
CA ALA A 365 -4.89 -3.58 -8.54
C ALA A 365 -5.18 -4.39 -9.82
N PHE A 366 -5.23 -3.73 -10.98
CA PHE A 366 -5.45 -4.37 -12.28
C PHE A 366 -4.35 -5.38 -12.64
N VAL A 367 -3.08 -5.06 -12.37
CA VAL A 367 -1.94 -5.95 -12.65
C VAL A 367 -1.89 -7.14 -11.70
N LYS A 368 -2.19 -6.93 -10.41
CA LYS A 368 -2.06 -7.97 -9.38
C LYS A 368 -3.19 -8.97 -9.40
N LEU A 369 -4.41 -8.50 -9.58
CA LEU A 369 -5.58 -9.35 -9.50
C LEU A 369 -5.74 -10.06 -10.85
N PRO A 370 -5.80 -11.39 -10.89
CA PRO A 370 -6.21 -12.07 -12.10
C PRO A 370 -7.54 -11.46 -12.53
N MET A 371 -7.63 -10.96 -13.76
CA MET A 371 -8.95 -10.90 -14.37
C MET A 371 -9.50 -12.33 -14.29
N GLU A 372 -10.76 -12.51 -13.91
CA GLU A 372 -11.48 -13.75 -14.18
C GLU A 372 -11.40 -14.02 -15.69
N LYS A 373 -10.29 -14.60 -16.12
CA LYS A 373 -10.11 -15.17 -17.44
C LYS A 373 -10.36 -16.63 -17.23
N ASP A 374 -11.59 -16.99 -17.58
CA ASP A 374 -11.92 -18.24 -18.23
C ASP A 374 -11.41 -19.47 -17.48
N LEU A 375 -12.32 -20.11 -16.73
CA LEU A 375 -12.31 -21.57 -16.67
C LEU A 375 -12.01 -22.07 -18.09
N PRO A 376 -11.10 -23.04 -18.29
CA PRO A 376 -10.92 -23.63 -19.61
C PRO A 376 -12.16 -24.47 -19.96
N GLY A 377 -13.22 -23.79 -20.38
CA GLY A 377 -14.29 -24.31 -21.19
C GLY A 377 -13.94 -24.00 -22.63
N SER A 378 -13.08 -24.82 -23.24
CA SER A 378 -13.02 -24.88 -24.70
C SER A 378 -13.52 -26.26 -25.14
N PRO A 379 -14.55 -26.33 -25.99
CA PRO A 379 -15.15 -27.58 -26.44
C PRO A 379 -14.22 -28.21 -27.49
N GLY A 380 -13.48 -29.24 -27.07
CA GLY A 380 -12.61 -30.03 -27.94
C GLY A 380 -13.22 -31.40 -28.18
N SER A 381 -13.98 -31.52 -29.26
CA SER A 381 -14.03 -32.69 -30.16
C SER A 381 -13.68 -34.06 -29.54
N GLY A 382 -14.66 -34.72 -28.94
CA GLY A 382 -14.68 -36.17 -28.76
C GLY A 382 -15.81 -36.74 -29.62
N LEU A 383 -15.52 -37.06 -30.89
CA LEU A 383 -16.35 -38.01 -31.62
C LEU A 383 -16.09 -39.37 -30.98
N ASP A 384 -17.03 -39.83 -30.16
CA ASP A 384 -17.10 -41.23 -29.76
C ASP A 384 -17.33 -42.09 -31.01
N PRO A 385 -16.48 -43.10 -31.31
CA PRO A 385 -16.84 -44.14 -32.25
C PRO A 385 -17.81 -45.11 -31.55
N PRO A 386 -18.79 -45.67 -32.28
CA PRO A 386 -19.77 -46.56 -31.68
C PRO A 386 -19.12 -47.89 -31.29
N HIS A 387 -19.46 -48.35 -30.09
CA HIS A 387 -19.24 -49.72 -29.64
C HIS A 387 -19.82 -50.72 -30.65
N GLY A 388 -18.96 -51.63 -31.12
CA GLY A 388 -19.31 -52.79 -31.94
C GLY A 388 -18.58 -54.02 -31.41
N ASP A 389 -19.35 -55.08 -31.21
CA ASP A 389 -19.09 -56.31 -30.46
C ASP A 389 -17.81 -57.12 -30.79
N ALA A 390 -17.25 -57.67 -29.71
CA ALA A 390 -16.68 -59.02 -29.51
C ALA A 390 -16.26 -59.91 -30.72
N PHE A 391 -14.94 -60.20 -30.75
CA PHE A 391 -14.23 -61.50 -30.91
C PHE A 391 -14.52 -62.44 -32.13
N PRO A 392 -13.66 -63.46 -32.43
CA PRO A 392 -12.24 -63.72 -32.11
C PRO A 392 -11.39 -64.23 -33.32
N ASP A 393 -10.14 -64.59 -33.00
CA ASP A 393 -9.27 -65.63 -33.60
C ASP A 393 -8.39 -65.34 -34.85
N THR A 394 -7.09 -65.23 -34.54
CA THR A 394 -5.91 -65.96 -35.07
C THR A 394 -6.07 -66.91 -36.28
N PRO A 395 -5.02 -67.10 -37.10
CA PRO A 395 -3.69 -67.61 -36.68
C PRO A 395 -2.51 -66.66 -36.86
#